data_AF-A0A4D9DD47-F1
#
_entry.id   AF-A0A4D9DD47-F1
#
_cell.length_a   1.000
_cell.length_b   1.000
_cell.length_c   1.000
_cell.angle_alpha   90.00
_cell.angle_beta   90.00
_cell.angle_gamma   90.00
#
_symmetry.space_group_name_H-M   'P 1'
#
loop_
_entity.id
_entity.type
_entity.pdbx_description
1 polymer ?
#
loop_
_entity_poly.entity_id
_entity_poly.type
_entity_poly.pdbx_seq_one_letter_code
_entity_poly.pdbx_strand_id
1 'polypeptide(L)'
;MMYPSEALQEQHLQKEARRLSDRAERDMQRVKRLQNAKRTISVDATALQQQINKKKELREIENAIAAREAENLAKVVRVRAAQEAEEAATRHALARAVRNEWDLQAKKNKNKNKKSVDFSDLPPAECAKGALQKLDGEDEGYAARRKQMHSEMRGWVQEHRLLQQERKTAELQACSEENKRLHHALSLAEQQAKEDAALQAILTRQVQLDNATQIQRHNRAKREEKERSKVEEMAVLARIQADPMLCEVNECVNRETGRIISDRFRGFSGVQRQELMEENKTLLHNKSLEKQRKREDAQEWHRRQACWAKLLEQQEAEERQAREIMKLDVKAALHKQGKQQAAHRARSKADAFGQIDAGQGLFGKFGTSLS
;
A
#
# COMPACT_ATOMS: atom_id res chain seq x y z
N MET A 1 38.58 33.27 41.66
CA MET A 1 39.63 32.30 41.32
C MET A 1 38.93 31.00 40.98
N MET A 2 38.81 30.65 39.69
CA MET A 2 38.29 29.34 39.27
C MET A 2 39.39 28.29 39.42
N TYR A 3 39.05 27.11 39.95
CA TYR A 3 40.03 26.06 40.18
C TYR A 3 40.48 25.46 38.83
N PRO A 4 41.77 25.09 38.66
CA PRO A 4 42.29 24.50 37.41
C PRO A 4 41.53 23.26 36.92
N SER A 5 40.82 22.57 37.82
CA SER A 5 39.95 21.43 37.53
C SER A 5 38.66 21.82 36.79
N GLU A 6 38.08 22.98 37.11
CA GLU A 6 36.80 23.44 36.54
C GLU A 6 37.00 23.90 35.08
N ALA A 7 38.09 24.60 34.80
CA ALA A 7 38.45 25.04 33.44
C ALA A 7 38.69 23.86 32.49
N LEU A 8 39.24 22.74 32.98
CA LEU A 8 39.49 21.55 32.18
C LEU A 8 38.19 20.77 31.89
N GLN A 9 37.26 20.76 32.84
CA GLN A 9 35.92 20.20 32.66
C GLN A 9 35.08 21.03 31.68
N GLU A 10 35.14 22.36 31.76
CA GLU A 10 34.47 23.24 30.78
C GLU A 10 35.00 23.03 29.36
N GLN A 11 36.32 22.86 29.17
CA GLN A 11 36.87 22.54 27.86
C GLN A 11 36.42 21.17 27.34
N HIS A 12 36.26 20.18 28.21
CA HIS A 12 35.74 18.87 27.83
C HIS A 12 34.28 18.96 27.42
N LEU A 13 33.45 19.64 28.21
CA LEU A 13 32.04 19.88 27.91
C LEU A 13 31.84 20.68 26.62
N GLN A 14 32.68 21.67 26.33
CA GLN A 14 32.65 22.40 25.06
C GLN A 14 33.03 21.53 23.86
N LYS A 15 34.01 20.64 24.02
CA LYS A 15 34.37 19.67 22.96
C LYS A 15 33.26 18.65 22.72
N GLU A 16 32.61 18.18 23.78
CA GLU A 16 31.46 17.29 23.66
C GLU A 16 30.25 17.96 23.05
N ALA A 17 29.95 19.20 23.43
CA ALA A 17 28.89 20.01 22.82
C ALA A 17 29.11 20.21 21.31
N ARG A 18 30.35 20.51 20.88
CA ARG A 18 30.71 20.61 19.45
C ARG A 18 30.57 19.27 18.72
N ARG A 19 31.04 18.17 19.33
CA ARG A 19 30.87 16.83 18.74
C ARG A 19 29.39 16.46 18.56
N LEU A 20 28.55 16.84 19.51
CA LEU A 20 27.11 16.60 19.47
C LEU A 20 26.42 17.49 18.42
N SER A 21 26.80 18.76 18.30
CA SER A 21 26.28 19.64 17.24
C SER A 21 26.67 19.14 15.85
N ASP A 22 27.94 18.76 15.65
CA ASP A 22 28.42 18.22 14.36
C ASP A 22 27.72 16.90 14.00
N ARG A 23 27.32 16.12 15.00
CA ARG A 23 26.55 14.89 14.79
C ARG A 23 25.10 15.21 14.42
N ALA A 24 24.46 16.12 15.14
CA ALA A 24 23.09 16.57 14.85
C ALA A 24 22.98 17.20 13.45
N GLU A 25 23.97 17.98 13.03
CA GLU A 25 24.03 18.55 11.69
C GLU A 25 24.18 17.48 10.60
N ARG A 26 25.05 16.49 10.81
CA ARG A 26 25.19 15.35 9.89
C ARG A 26 23.91 14.53 9.79
N ASP A 27 23.25 14.29 10.90
CA ASP A 27 21.98 13.55 10.93
C ASP A 27 20.85 14.36 10.27
N MET A 28 20.78 15.67 10.48
CA MET A 28 19.86 16.54 9.74
C MET A 28 20.12 16.54 8.24
N GLN A 29 21.38 16.60 7.80
CA GLN A 29 21.73 16.50 6.38
C GLN A 29 21.34 15.13 5.80
N ARG A 30 21.52 14.05 6.58
CA ARG A 30 21.11 12.70 6.19
C ARG A 30 19.60 12.59 6.03
N VAL A 31 18.83 13.11 6.98
CA VAL A 31 17.36 13.14 6.92
C VAL A 31 16.87 13.97 5.73
N LYS A 32 17.47 15.14 5.48
CA LYS A 32 17.17 15.96 4.28
C LYS A 32 17.43 15.21 2.97
N ARG A 33 18.50 14.40 2.90
CA ARG A 33 18.77 13.52 1.75
C ARG A 33 17.80 12.33 1.64
N LEU A 34 17.28 11.85 2.76
CA LEU A 34 16.31 10.75 2.84
C LEU A 34 14.88 11.18 2.47
N GLN A 35 14.49 12.40 2.84
CA GLN A 35 13.15 12.96 2.62
C GLN A 35 12.92 13.46 1.18
N ASN A 36 13.96 13.61 0.36
CA ASN A 36 13.79 14.04 -1.02
C ASN A 36 13.25 12.88 -1.89
N ALA A 37 12.04 13.03 -2.44
CA ALA A 37 11.37 12.00 -3.25
C ALA A 37 12.08 11.70 -4.59
N LYS A 38 12.98 12.58 -5.07
CA LYS A 38 13.76 12.42 -6.32
C LYS A 38 15.06 11.62 -6.11
N ARG A 39 15.05 10.63 -5.22
CA ARG A 39 16.22 9.85 -4.77
C ARG A 39 16.76 8.84 -5.76
N THR A 40 15.99 8.51 -6.78
CA THR A 40 16.32 7.41 -7.70
C THR A 40 17.56 7.71 -8.53
N ILE A 41 17.89 8.98 -8.81
CA ILE A 41 19.09 9.38 -9.56
C ILE A 41 19.57 10.76 -9.05
N SER A 42 20.54 10.78 -8.13
CA SER A 42 21.22 12.03 -7.72
C SER A 42 22.62 12.08 -8.32
N VAL A 43 22.88 13.08 -9.16
CA VAL A 43 24.17 13.29 -9.82
C VAL A 43 24.68 14.68 -9.46
N ASP A 44 25.91 14.75 -8.93
CA ASP A 44 26.60 16.02 -8.69
C ASP A 44 27.19 16.52 -10.02
N ALA A 45 26.42 17.36 -10.70
CA ALA A 45 26.79 17.93 -12.00
C ALA A 45 28.08 18.76 -11.91
N THR A 46 28.35 19.40 -10.78
CA THR A 46 29.55 20.23 -10.61
C THR A 46 30.80 19.38 -10.43
N ALA A 47 30.72 18.30 -9.65
CA ALA A 47 31.82 17.35 -9.49
C ALA A 47 32.11 16.60 -10.80
N LEU A 48 31.08 16.22 -11.56
CA LEU A 48 31.27 15.62 -12.89
C LEU A 48 31.93 16.59 -13.87
N GLN A 49 31.52 17.86 -13.88
CA GLN A 49 32.15 18.87 -14.75
C GLN A 49 33.62 19.07 -14.39
N GLN A 50 33.97 19.09 -13.10
CA GLN A 50 35.36 19.15 -12.64
C GLN A 50 36.17 17.91 -13.09
N GLN A 51 35.58 16.72 -13.02
CA GLN A 51 36.23 15.49 -13.50
C GLN A 51 36.45 15.50 -15.01
N ILE A 52 35.47 15.99 -15.79
CA ILE A 52 35.59 16.15 -17.24
C ILE A 52 36.71 17.13 -17.57
N ASN A 53 36.77 18.27 -16.89
CA ASN A 53 37.80 19.29 -17.12
C ASN A 53 39.19 18.75 -16.77
N LYS A 54 39.36 18.10 -15.61
CA LYS A 54 40.62 17.43 -15.24
C LYS A 54 41.06 16.40 -16.28
N LYS A 55 40.12 15.63 -16.83
CA LYS A 55 40.42 14.63 -17.87
C LYS A 55 40.84 15.29 -19.19
N LYS A 56 40.30 16.47 -19.52
CA LYS A 56 40.73 17.26 -20.68
C LYS A 56 42.13 17.82 -20.48
N GLU A 57 42.41 18.42 -19.32
CA GLU A 57 43.73 18.94 -18.97
C GLU A 57 44.81 17.85 -19.04
N LEU A 58 44.53 16.66 -18.49
CA LEU A 58 45.46 15.53 -18.58
C LEU A 58 45.74 15.10 -20.02
N ARG A 59 44.72 15.06 -20.87
CA ARG A 59 44.88 14.74 -22.30
C ARG A 59 45.69 15.80 -23.04
N GLU A 60 45.52 17.07 -22.70
CA GLU A 60 46.31 18.16 -23.29
C GLU A 60 47.78 18.06 -22.88
N ILE A 61 48.06 17.71 -21.62
CA ILE A 61 49.42 17.45 -21.12
C ILE A 61 50.04 16.24 -21.83
N GLU A 62 49.32 15.12 -21.94
CA GLU A 62 49.77 13.92 -22.65
C GLU A 62 50.10 14.21 -24.12
N ASN A 63 49.22 14.95 -24.81
CA ASN A 63 49.44 15.36 -26.20
C ASN A 63 50.66 16.28 -26.34
N ALA A 64 50.88 17.19 -25.39
CA ALA A 64 52.04 18.07 -25.39
C ALA A 64 53.35 17.29 -25.15
N ILE A 65 53.34 16.29 -24.27
CA ILE A 65 54.48 15.39 -24.05
C ILE A 65 54.77 14.59 -25.32
N ALA A 66 53.75 13.96 -25.92
CA ALA A 66 53.91 13.18 -27.15
C ALA A 66 54.44 14.03 -28.32
N ALA A 67 53.96 15.28 -28.46
CA ALA A 67 54.46 16.21 -29.48
C ALA A 67 55.94 16.56 -29.26
N ARG A 68 56.35 16.79 -28.00
CA ARG A 68 57.76 17.06 -27.65
C ARG A 68 58.65 15.86 -27.89
N GLU A 69 58.18 14.66 -27.58
CA GLU A 69 58.89 13.41 -27.86
C GLU A 69 59.07 13.17 -29.36
N ALA A 70 58.03 13.41 -30.15
CA ALA A 70 58.10 13.33 -31.61
C ALA A 70 59.13 14.33 -32.18
N GLU A 71 59.18 15.56 -31.66
CA GLU A 71 60.18 16.55 -32.07
C GLU A 71 61.61 16.11 -31.71
N ASN A 72 61.80 15.56 -30.51
CA ASN A 72 63.09 15.04 -30.07
C ASN A 72 63.55 13.85 -30.93
N LEU A 73 62.66 12.92 -31.23
CA LEU A 73 62.95 11.79 -32.12
C LEU A 73 63.33 12.28 -33.53
N ALA A 74 62.62 13.27 -34.07
CA ALA A 74 62.94 13.87 -35.35
C ALA A 74 64.32 14.55 -35.36
N LYS A 75 64.76 15.12 -34.23
CA LYS A 75 66.12 15.67 -34.08
C LYS A 75 67.18 14.56 -34.05
N VAL A 76 66.94 13.49 -33.29
CA VAL A 76 67.86 12.34 -33.19
C VAL A 76 68.05 11.69 -34.56
N VAL A 77 66.97 11.48 -35.32
CA VAL A 77 67.03 10.91 -36.67
C VAL A 77 67.87 11.79 -37.59
N ARG A 78 67.71 13.12 -37.54
CA ARG A 78 68.52 14.05 -38.34
C ARG A 78 70.01 13.98 -37.99
N VAL A 79 70.36 13.97 -36.70
CA VAL A 79 71.76 13.88 -36.26
C VAL A 79 72.39 12.55 -36.69
N ARG A 80 71.66 11.44 -36.53
CA ARG A 80 72.14 10.12 -36.94
C ARG A 80 72.36 10.04 -38.45
N ALA A 81 71.43 10.57 -39.25
CA ALA A 81 71.57 10.60 -40.70
C ALA A 81 72.80 11.42 -41.14
N ALA A 82 73.09 12.53 -40.46
CA ALA A 82 74.29 13.33 -40.71
C ALA A 82 75.58 12.56 -40.35
N GLN A 83 75.60 11.88 -39.19
CA GLN A 83 76.73 11.03 -38.78
C GLN A 83 76.98 9.89 -39.76
N GLU A 84 75.92 9.18 -40.18
CA GLU A 84 76.04 8.08 -41.14
C GLU A 84 76.58 8.57 -42.49
N ALA A 85 76.21 9.78 -42.92
CA ALA A 85 76.74 10.41 -44.13
C ALA A 85 78.23 10.78 -44.00
N GLU A 86 78.66 11.33 -42.85
CA GLU A 86 80.06 11.63 -42.57
C GLU A 86 80.93 10.35 -42.49
N GLU A 87 80.42 9.31 -41.82
CA GLU A 87 81.09 8.00 -41.76
C GLU A 87 81.20 7.34 -43.14
N ALA A 88 80.20 7.50 -44.01
CA ALA A 88 80.27 7.02 -45.38
C ALA A 88 81.33 7.81 -46.18
N ALA A 89 81.36 9.12 -46.05
CA ALA A 89 82.32 9.99 -46.74
C ALA A 89 83.77 9.69 -46.32
N THR A 90 84.01 9.53 -45.01
CA THR A 90 85.33 9.17 -44.47
C THR A 90 85.78 7.78 -44.91
N ARG A 91 84.89 6.77 -44.87
CA ARG A 91 85.19 5.43 -45.41
C ARG A 91 85.57 5.48 -46.89
N HIS A 92 84.84 6.23 -47.70
CA HIS A 92 85.16 6.41 -49.12
C HIS A 92 86.47 7.16 -49.37
N ALA A 93 86.84 8.12 -48.51
CA ALA A 93 88.13 8.80 -48.60
C ALA A 93 89.29 7.86 -48.24
N LEU A 94 89.16 7.09 -47.16
CA LEU A 94 90.16 6.11 -46.74
C LEU A 94 90.37 5.01 -47.78
N ALA A 95 89.28 4.46 -48.33
CA ALA A 95 89.37 3.44 -49.38
C ALA A 95 90.11 3.96 -50.62
N ARG A 96 89.91 5.23 -50.99
CA ARG A 96 90.66 5.87 -52.10
C ARG A 96 92.14 6.04 -51.77
N ALA A 97 92.47 6.45 -50.54
CA ALA A 97 93.86 6.61 -50.11
C ALA A 97 94.62 5.28 -50.16
N VAL A 98 94.03 4.20 -49.62
CA VAL A 98 94.64 2.85 -49.63
C VAL A 98 94.86 2.36 -51.05
N ARG A 99 93.90 2.57 -51.96
CA ARG A 99 94.03 2.18 -53.37
C ARG A 99 95.18 2.90 -54.07
N ASN A 100 95.31 4.20 -53.84
CA ASN A 100 96.39 5.00 -54.43
C ASN A 100 97.77 4.55 -53.93
N GLU A 101 97.89 4.22 -52.64
CA GLU A 101 99.13 3.73 -52.05
C GLU A 101 99.52 2.33 -52.58
N TRP A 102 98.53 1.44 -52.72
CA TRP A 102 98.73 0.14 -53.34
C TRP A 102 99.26 0.25 -54.77
N ASP A 103 98.67 1.13 -55.58
CA ASP A 103 99.09 1.36 -56.96
C ASP A 103 100.52 1.95 -57.05
N LEU A 104 100.93 2.77 -56.08
CA LEU A 104 102.29 3.28 -55.96
C LEU A 104 103.30 2.19 -55.60
N GLN A 105 102.95 1.28 -54.68
CA GLN A 105 103.82 0.17 -54.28
C GLN A 105 103.96 -0.88 -55.38
N ALA A 106 102.85 -1.19 -56.07
CA ALA A 106 102.83 -2.15 -57.18
C ALA A 106 103.74 -1.75 -58.36
N LYS A 107 103.93 -0.44 -58.59
CA LYS A 107 104.82 0.08 -59.65
C LYS A 107 106.31 -0.02 -59.30
N LYS A 108 106.69 -0.05 -58.02
CA LYS A 108 108.11 -0.10 -57.58
C LYS A 108 108.76 -1.49 -57.72
N ASN A 109 107.97 -2.56 -57.69
CA ASN A 109 108.50 -3.93 -57.53
C ASN A 109 108.74 -4.71 -58.84
N LYS A 110 108.40 -4.16 -60.02
CA LYS A 110 108.48 -4.91 -61.28
C LYS A 110 109.87 -4.93 -61.95
N ASN A 111 110.84 -4.11 -61.54
CA ASN A 111 112.07 -3.88 -62.32
C ASN A 111 113.39 -4.38 -61.71
N LYS A 112 113.41 -5.21 -60.65
CA LYS A 112 114.69 -5.55 -59.98
C LYS A 112 115.05 -7.00 -59.71
N ASN A 113 114.28 -8.00 -60.14
CA ASN A 113 114.72 -9.40 -60.00
C ASN A 113 115.02 -10.01 -61.38
N LYS A 114 116.30 -9.91 -61.77
CA LYS A 114 116.88 -10.76 -62.83
C LYS A 114 116.75 -12.21 -62.38
N LYS A 115 116.27 -13.06 -63.29
CA LYS A 115 116.08 -14.50 -63.13
C LYS A 115 117.36 -15.12 -62.54
N SER A 116 117.29 -15.53 -61.28
CA SER A 116 118.28 -16.41 -60.67
C SER A 116 118.17 -17.78 -61.33
N VAL A 117 119.32 -18.26 -61.78
CA VAL A 117 119.68 -19.62 -62.22
C VAL A 117 118.62 -20.68 -61.85
N ASP A 118 118.12 -21.40 -62.85
CA ASP A 118 117.26 -22.58 -62.64
C ASP A 118 118.08 -23.68 -61.96
N PHE A 119 117.76 -23.96 -60.70
CA PHE A 119 118.35 -25.01 -59.85
C PHE A 119 117.63 -26.36 -60.00
N SER A 120 116.84 -26.56 -61.06
CA SER A 120 115.95 -27.72 -61.23
C SER A 120 116.63 -29.07 -61.43
N ASP A 121 117.94 -29.09 -61.70
CA ASP A 121 118.64 -30.27 -62.24
C ASP A 121 119.57 -30.97 -61.22
N LEU A 122 119.58 -30.53 -59.96
CA LEU A 122 120.37 -31.15 -58.88
C LEU A 122 119.47 -32.00 -57.97
N PRO A 123 119.69 -33.32 -57.83
CA PRO A 123 118.90 -34.16 -56.93
C PRO A 123 119.18 -33.79 -55.45
N PRO A 124 118.22 -33.18 -54.73
CA PRO A 124 118.48 -32.62 -53.38
C PRO A 124 118.80 -33.68 -52.31
N ALA A 125 118.51 -34.95 -52.59
CA ALA A 125 118.71 -36.06 -51.67
C ALA A 125 120.19 -36.48 -51.52
N GLU A 126 121.05 -36.13 -52.47
CA GLU A 126 122.46 -36.50 -52.48
C GLU A 126 123.40 -35.37 -51.99
N CYS A 127 122.84 -34.18 -51.75
CA CYS A 127 123.60 -33.01 -51.33
C CYS A 127 123.97 -33.08 -49.84
N ALA A 128 125.26 -32.93 -49.53
CA ALA A 128 125.76 -32.92 -48.16
C ALA A 128 125.21 -31.72 -47.36
N LYS A 129 124.99 -31.90 -46.04
CA LYS A 129 124.43 -30.85 -45.14
C LYS A 129 125.23 -29.53 -45.11
N GLY A 130 126.51 -29.56 -45.50
CA GLY A 130 127.36 -28.36 -45.60
C GLY A 130 127.17 -27.54 -46.88
N ALA A 131 126.47 -28.05 -47.89
CA ALA A 131 126.28 -27.38 -49.18
C ALA A 131 125.12 -26.35 -49.19
N LEU A 132 124.34 -26.24 -48.10
CA LEU A 132 123.18 -25.34 -47.96
C LEU A 132 122.10 -25.50 -49.06
N GLN A 133 122.14 -26.60 -49.84
CA GLN A 133 121.22 -26.88 -50.94
C GLN A 133 119.90 -27.52 -50.48
N LYS A 134 119.86 -28.08 -49.26
CA LYS A 134 118.66 -28.59 -48.62
C LYS A 134 118.57 -28.04 -47.21
N LEU A 135 117.50 -27.31 -46.92
CA LEU A 135 117.21 -26.78 -45.60
C LEU A 135 116.05 -27.58 -44.99
N ASP A 136 116.25 -28.19 -43.82
CA ASP A 136 115.21 -29.00 -43.17
C ASP A 136 113.93 -28.19 -42.82
N GLY A 137 114.00 -26.85 -42.85
CA GLY A 137 112.86 -25.96 -42.69
C GLY A 137 112.00 -25.75 -43.95
N GLU A 138 112.44 -26.21 -45.12
CA GLU A 138 111.71 -25.99 -46.39
C GLU A 138 110.54 -26.94 -46.62
N ASP A 139 110.31 -27.93 -45.72
CA ASP A 139 109.19 -28.87 -45.70
C ASP A 139 108.54 -29.11 -47.08
N GLU A 140 109.19 -29.94 -47.91
CA GLU A 140 108.66 -30.31 -49.23
C GLU A 140 107.24 -30.91 -49.14
N GLY A 141 106.87 -31.47 -47.99
CA GLY A 141 105.55 -31.99 -47.67
C GLY A 141 104.53 -30.95 -47.21
N TYR A 142 104.88 -29.66 -47.11
CA TYR A 142 104.02 -28.60 -46.57
C TYR A 142 102.67 -28.52 -47.29
N ALA A 143 102.68 -28.63 -48.62
CA ALA A 143 101.46 -28.60 -49.42
C ALA A 143 100.54 -29.80 -49.11
N ALA A 144 101.11 -31.00 -48.95
CA ALA A 144 100.37 -32.21 -48.61
C ALA A 144 99.80 -32.13 -47.17
N ARG A 145 100.63 -31.71 -46.20
CA ARG A 145 100.25 -31.47 -44.80
C ARG A 145 99.13 -30.44 -44.68
N ARG A 146 99.25 -29.32 -45.40
CA ARG A 146 98.23 -28.27 -45.44
C ARG A 146 96.93 -28.76 -46.09
N LYS A 147 97.02 -29.56 -47.15
CA LYS A 147 95.86 -30.20 -47.79
C LYS A 147 95.16 -31.16 -46.81
N GLN A 148 95.92 -31.93 -46.04
CA GLN A 148 95.40 -32.80 -44.98
C GLN A 148 94.72 -31.98 -43.87
N MET A 149 95.38 -30.97 -43.29
CA MET A 149 94.77 -30.08 -42.29
C MET A 149 93.49 -29.41 -42.81
N HIS A 150 93.46 -28.96 -44.06
CA HIS A 150 92.25 -28.40 -44.66
C HIS A 150 91.15 -29.45 -44.88
N SER A 151 91.51 -30.71 -45.08
CA SER A 151 90.54 -31.82 -45.17
C SER A 151 89.96 -32.12 -43.80
N GLU A 152 90.81 -32.26 -42.78
CA GLU A 152 90.41 -32.50 -41.39
C GLU A 152 89.55 -31.36 -40.85
N MET A 153 89.96 -30.10 -41.06
CA MET A 153 89.18 -28.93 -40.65
C MET A 153 87.84 -28.85 -41.37
N ARG A 154 87.77 -29.24 -42.65
CA ARG A 154 86.49 -29.35 -43.37
C ARG A 154 85.60 -30.44 -42.78
N GLY A 155 86.17 -31.60 -42.43
CA GLY A 155 85.47 -32.68 -41.75
C GLY A 155 84.86 -32.20 -40.42
N TRP A 156 85.66 -31.58 -39.56
CA TRP A 156 85.18 -31.05 -38.27
C TRP A 156 84.10 -29.97 -38.42
N VAL A 157 84.24 -29.05 -39.38
CA VAL A 157 83.22 -28.03 -39.65
C VAL A 157 81.92 -28.67 -40.13
N GLN A 158 81.99 -29.71 -40.96
CA GLN A 158 80.81 -30.45 -41.41
C GLN A 158 80.13 -31.20 -40.26
N GLU A 159 80.89 -31.93 -39.44
CA GLU A 159 80.37 -32.64 -38.26
C GLU A 159 79.70 -31.68 -37.27
N HIS A 160 80.37 -30.57 -36.95
CA HIS A 160 79.81 -29.57 -36.05
C HIS A 160 78.53 -28.93 -36.62
N ARG A 161 78.46 -28.71 -37.93
CA ARG A 161 77.26 -28.19 -38.59
C ARG A 161 76.10 -29.19 -38.53
N LEU A 162 76.37 -30.49 -38.73
CA LEU A 162 75.37 -31.55 -38.62
C LEU A 162 74.83 -31.64 -37.18
N LEU A 163 75.71 -31.66 -36.18
CA LEU A 163 75.32 -31.64 -34.77
C LEU A 163 74.46 -30.41 -34.41
N GLN A 164 74.80 -29.23 -34.93
CA GLN A 164 73.97 -28.04 -34.73
C GLN A 164 72.60 -28.14 -35.40
N GLN A 165 72.52 -28.75 -36.58
CA GLN A 165 71.25 -28.97 -37.25
C GLN A 165 70.38 -29.96 -36.49
N GLU A 166 70.95 -31.08 -36.02
CA GLU A 166 70.26 -32.07 -35.20
C GLU A 166 69.72 -31.46 -33.91
N ARG A 167 70.53 -30.65 -33.21
CA ARG A 167 70.09 -29.93 -32.01
C ARG A 167 68.90 -29.01 -32.29
N LYS A 168 69.00 -28.19 -33.35
CA LYS A 168 67.89 -27.30 -33.76
C LYS A 168 66.63 -28.07 -34.12
N THR A 169 66.75 -29.21 -34.81
CA THR A 169 65.58 -30.03 -35.12
C THR A 169 64.96 -30.65 -33.88
N ALA A 170 65.76 -31.08 -32.91
CA ALA A 170 65.28 -31.62 -31.64
C ALA A 170 64.57 -30.54 -30.81
N GLU A 171 65.13 -29.32 -30.75
CA GLU A 171 64.50 -28.17 -30.07
C GLU A 171 63.17 -27.80 -30.72
N LEU A 172 63.10 -27.77 -32.06
CA LEU A 172 61.85 -27.51 -32.79
C LEU A 172 60.80 -28.60 -32.53
N GLN A 173 61.21 -29.87 -32.47
CA GLN A 173 60.31 -30.98 -32.14
C GLN A 173 59.78 -30.87 -30.71
N ALA A 174 60.66 -30.62 -29.73
CA ALA A 174 60.26 -30.43 -28.34
C ALA A 174 59.27 -29.26 -28.17
N CYS A 175 59.55 -28.12 -28.84
CA CYS A 175 58.64 -26.96 -28.84
C CYS A 175 57.29 -27.27 -29.53
N SER A 176 57.31 -28.05 -30.62
CA SER A 176 56.08 -28.51 -31.29
C SER A 176 55.22 -29.39 -30.38
N GLU A 177 55.85 -30.31 -29.66
CA GLU A 177 55.16 -31.19 -28.70
C GLU A 177 54.59 -30.41 -27.51
N GLU A 178 55.34 -29.46 -26.98
CA GLU A 178 54.87 -28.58 -25.91
C GLU A 178 53.65 -27.75 -26.35
N ASN A 179 53.70 -27.16 -27.54
CA ASN A 179 52.56 -26.43 -28.11
C ASN A 179 51.32 -27.33 -28.29
N LYS A 180 51.49 -28.58 -28.74
CA LYS A 180 50.38 -29.54 -28.82
C LYS A 180 49.77 -29.83 -27.45
N ARG A 181 50.60 -29.99 -26.41
CA ARG A 181 50.13 -30.19 -25.03
C ARG A 181 49.37 -28.97 -24.51
N LEU A 182 49.86 -27.76 -24.77
CA LEU A 182 49.18 -26.52 -24.40
C LEU A 182 47.83 -26.38 -25.12
N HIS A 183 47.77 -26.64 -26.42
CA HIS A 183 46.51 -26.62 -27.16
C HIS A 183 45.51 -27.64 -26.63
N HIS A 184 45.96 -28.85 -26.30
CA HIS A 184 45.11 -29.87 -25.70
C HIS A 184 44.58 -29.42 -24.32
N ALA A 185 45.43 -28.85 -23.48
CA ALA A 185 45.04 -28.32 -22.17
C ALA A 185 44.01 -27.18 -22.29
N LEU A 186 44.20 -26.26 -23.25
CA LEU A 186 43.24 -25.21 -23.53
C LEU A 186 41.90 -25.76 -24.02
N SER A 187 41.92 -26.76 -24.90
CA SER A 187 40.69 -27.41 -25.38
C SER A 187 39.90 -28.09 -24.25
N LEU A 188 40.59 -28.77 -23.33
CA LEU A 188 39.95 -29.35 -22.14
C LEU A 188 39.36 -28.28 -21.23
N ALA A 189 40.08 -27.17 -20.99
CA ALA A 189 39.57 -26.07 -20.18
C ALA A 189 38.32 -25.43 -20.80
N GLU A 190 38.28 -25.27 -22.13
CA GLU A 190 37.09 -24.79 -22.85
C GLU A 190 35.90 -25.75 -22.74
N GLN A 191 36.14 -27.06 -22.79
CA GLN A 191 35.10 -28.07 -22.60
C GLN A 191 34.51 -28.01 -21.18
N GLN A 192 35.38 -27.96 -20.16
CA GLN A 192 34.96 -27.81 -18.76
C GLN A 192 34.16 -26.52 -18.54
N ALA A 193 34.62 -25.39 -19.08
CA ALA A 193 33.89 -24.13 -18.97
C ALA A 193 32.49 -24.19 -19.61
N LYS A 194 32.34 -24.92 -20.73
CA LYS A 194 31.03 -25.14 -21.37
C LYS A 194 30.12 -26.03 -20.53
N GLU A 195 30.66 -27.09 -19.93
CA GLU A 195 29.92 -27.98 -19.04
C GLU A 195 29.45 -27.24 -17.79
N ASP A 196 30.33 -26.46 -17.15
CA ASP A 196 30.01 -25.64 -15.99
C ASP A 196 28.92 -24.60 -16.32
N ALA A 197 29.04 -23.93 -17.47
CA ALA A 197 28.02 -22.98 -17.93
C ALA A 197 26.67 -23.67 -18.18
N ALA A 198 26.66 -24.88 -18.74
CA ALA A 198 25.44 -25.66 -18.94
C ALA A 198 24.80 -26.08 -17.61
N LEU A 199 25.59 -26.53 -16.64
CA LEU A 199 25.11 -26.88 -15.30
C LEU A 199 24.54 -25.66 -14.56
N GLN A 200 25.21 -24.51 -14.66
CA GLN A 200 24.70 -23.26 -14.10
C GLN A 200 23.38 -22.84 -14.75
N ALA A 201 23.24 -23.00 -16.07
CA ALA A 201 21.99 -22.71 -16.78
C ALA A 201 20.84 -23.62 -16.32
N ILE A 202 21.13 -24.91 -16.06
CA ILE A 202 20.14 -25.86 -15.52
C ILE A 202 19.72 -25.45 -14.09
N LEU A 203 20.70 -25.19 -13.21
CA LEU A 203 20.44 -24.81 -11.82
C LEU A 203 19.65 -23.51 -11.73
N THR A 204 20.02 -22.49 -12.50
CA THR A 204 19.31 -21.20 -12.54
C THR A 204 17.87 -21.37 -13.03
N ARG A 205 17.65 -22.20 -14.05
CA ARG A 205 16.29 -22.52 -14.52
C ARG A 205 15.48 -23.25 -13.44
N GLN A 206 16.08 -24.18 -12.71
CA GLN A 206 15.41 -24.91 -11.64
C GLN A 206 14.99 -23.97 -10.50
N VAL A 207 15.89 -23.10 -10.05
CA VAL A 207 15.57 -22.07 -9.03
C VAL A 207 14.45 -21.14 -9.49
N GLN A 208 14.43 -20.75 -10.77
CA GLN A 208 13.33 -19.93 -11.30
C GLN A 208 11.98 -20.65 -11.26
N LEU A 209 11.94 -21.94 -11.62
CA LEU A 209 10.73 -22.74 -11.55
C LEU A 209 10.27 -22.93 -10.09
N ASP A 210 11.19 -23.23 -9.18
CA ASP A 210 10.87 -23.38 -7.76
C ASP A 210 10.31 -22.08 -7.17
N ASN A 211 10.93 -20.94 -7.47
CA ASN A 211 10.42 -19.63 -7.05
C ASN A 211 9.03 -19.35 -7.63
N ALA A 212 8.80 -19.64 -8.91
CA ALA A 212 7.49 -19.46 -9.54
C ALA A 212 6.41 -20.34 -8.87
N THR A 213 6.72 -21.61 -8.58
CA THR A 213 5.79 -22.50 -7.88
C THR A 213 5.52 -22.06 -6.44
N GLN A 214 6.52 -21.57 -5.71
CA GLN A 214 6.34 -21.03 -4.36
C GLN A 214 5.45 -19.79 -4.37
N ILE A 215 5.67 -18.86 -5.30
CA ILE A 215 4.82 -17.66 -5.45
C ILE A 215 3.38 -18.07 -5.78
N GLN A 216 3.18 -19.04 -6.68
CA GLN A 216 1.85 -19.54 -7.00
C GLN A 216 1.16 -20.18 -5.79
N ARG A 217 1.87 -21.02 -5.03
CA ARG A 217 1.34 -21.65 -3.80
C ARG A 217 0.97 -20.61 -2.75
N HIS A 218 1.84 -19.64 -2.51
CA HIS A 218 1.58 -18.55 -1.56
C HIS A 218 0.37 -17.71 -1.98
N ASN A 219 0.30 -17.32 -3.26
CA ASN A 219 -0.82 -16.54 -3.78
C ASN A 219 -2.14 -17.31 -3.73
N ARG A 220 -2.10 -18.62 -3.99
CA ARG A 220 -3.26 -19.50 -3.87
C ARG A 220 -3.73 -19.59 -2.41
N ALA A 221 -2.83 -19.88 -1.48
CA ALA A 221 -3.15 -19.93 -0.05
C ALA A 221 -3.76 -18.61 0.44
N LYS A 222 -3.19 -17.47 0.05
CA LYS A 222 -3.71 -16.14 0.39
C LYS A 222 -5.08 -15.84 -0.23
N ARG A 223 -5.38 -16.38 -1.42
CA ARG A 223 -6.71 -16.27 -2.04
C ARG A 223 -7.73 -17.13 -1.30
N GLU A 224 -7.39 -18.38 -1.02
CA GLU A 224 -8.24 -19.31 -0.27
C GLU A 224 -8.54 -18.76 1.14
N GLU A 225 -7.55 -18.20 1.83
CA GLU A 225 -7.73 -17.54 3.13
C GLU A 225 -8.69 -16.35 3.04
N LYS A 226 -8.52 -15.48 2.04
CA LYS A 226 -9.43 -14.34 1.79
C LYS A 226 -10.84 -14.78 1.42
N GLU A 227 -10.99 -15.86 0.68
CA GLU A 227 -12.31 -16.41 0.33
C GLU A 227 -12.98 -17.00 1.56
N ARG A 228 -12.24 -17.75 2.38
CA ARG A 228 -12.73 -18.25 3.68
C ARG A 228 -13.14 -17.12 4.60
N SER A 229 -12.31 -16.09 4.76
CA SER A 229 -12.63 -14.93 5.61
C SER A 229 -13.88 -14.21 5.12
N LYS A 230 -14.05 -14.03 3.80
CA LYS A 230 -15.27 -13.46 3.23
C LYS A 230 -16.50 -14.32 3.48
N VAL A 231 -16.38 -15.63 3.33
CA VAL A 231 -17.51 -16.56 3.62
C VAL A 231 -17.88 -16.50 5.09
N GLU A 232 -16.90 -16.48 5.99
CA GLU A 232 -17.12 -16.33 7.43
C GLU A 232 -17.75 -14.97 7.78
N GLU A 233 -17.25 -13.87 7.22
CA GLU A 233 -17.82 -12.53 7.37
C GLU A 233 -19.27 -12.48 6.87
N MET A 234 -19.55 -13.04 5.69
CA MET A 234 -20.91 -13.12 5.14
C MET A 234 -21.83 -13.96 6.01
N ALA A 235 -21.34 -15.08 6.56
CA ALA A 235 -22.11 -15.92 7.48
C ALA A 235 -22.42 -15.19 8.80
N VAL A 236 -21.45 -14.43 9.33
CA VAL A 236 -21.65 -13.58 10.51
C VAL A 236 -22.68 -12.50 10.21
N LEU A 237 -22.58 -11.79 9.09
CA LEU A 237 -23.55 -10.78 8.68
C LEU A 237 -24.95 -11.35 8.50
N ALA A 238 -25.07 -12.52 7.88
CA ALA A 238 -26.35 -13.22 7.74
C ALA A 238 -26.94 -13.60 9.10
N ARG A 239 -26.10 -14.04 10.05
CA ARG A 239 -26.53 -14.35 11.42
C ARG A 239 -26.99 -13.10 12.18
N ILE A 240 -26.27 -11.98 12.03
CA ILE A 240 -26.64 -10.68 12.62
C ILE A 240 -27.97 -10.18 12.03
N GLN A 241 -28.16 -10.30 10.72
CA GLN A 241 -29.41 -9.95 10.04
C GLN A 241 -30.58 -10.88 10.36
N ALA A 242 -30.31 -12.11 10.80
CA ALA A 242 -31.32 -13.03 11.27
C ALA A 242 -31.50 -12.99 12.80
N ASP A 243 -30.72 -12.18 13.52
CA ASP A 243 -30.76 -12.11 14.97
C ASP A 243 -32.08 -11.45 15.43
N PRO A 244 -32.96 -12.18 16.13
CA PRO A 244 -34.22 -11.63 16.63
C PRO A 244 -34.03 -10.42 17.55
N MET A 245 -32.88 -10.28 18.21
CA MET A 245 -32.56 -9.15 19.07
C MET A 245 -32.39 -7.85 18.27
N LEU A 246 -31.73 -7.93 17.11
CA LEU A 246 -31.38 -6.78 16.27
C LEU A 246 -32.49 -6.42 15.29
N CYS A 247 -33.24 -7.41 14.80
CA CYS A 247 -34.32 -7.19 13.82
C CYS A 247 -35.67 -6.85 14.43
N GLU A 248 -35.73 -6.68 15.76
CA GLU A 248 -36.94 -6.30 16.49
C GLU A 248 -38.16 -7.19 16.16
N VAL A 249 -37.92 -8.47 15.92
CA VAL A 249 -38.96 -9.42 15.49
C VAL A 249 -39.87 -9.74 16.68
N ASN A 250 -41.16 -9.42 16.56
CA ASN A 250 -42.14 -9.58 17.63
C ASN A 250 -42.56 -11.05 17.90
N GLU A 251 -42.07 -12.01 17.12
CA GLU A 251 -42.38 -13.44 17.28
C GLU A 251 -41.88 -14.00 18.63
N CYS A 252 -40.84 -13.41 19.20
CA CYS A 252 -40.23 -13.84 20.46
C CYS A 252 -40.87 -13.20 21.72
N VAL A 253 -41.94 -12.43 21.56
CA VAL A 253 -42.64 -11.68 22.62
C VAL A 253 -43.66 -12.56 23.35
N ASN A 254 -44.24 -13.54 22.66
CA ASN A 254 -45.25 -14.43 23.21
C ASN A 254 -44.63 -15.76 23.63
N ARG A 255 -45.03 -16.28 24.79
CA ARG A 255 -44.83 -17.70 25.12
C ARG A 255 -45.73 -18.56 24.24
N GLU A 256 -45.43 -19.85 24.13
CA GLU A 256 -46.28 -20.84 23.43
C GLU A 256 -47.74 -20.82 23.93
N THR A 257 -47.95 -20.46 25.21
CA THR A 257 -49.27 -20.27 25.83
C THR A 257 -50.04 -19.02 25.39
N GLY A 258 -49.49 -18.18 24.51
CA GLY A 258 -50.08 -16.88 24.11
C GLY A 258 -49.89 -15.74 25.11
N ARG A 259 -49.28 -16.00 26.27
CA ARG A 259 -48.95 -14.97 27.27
C ARG A 259 -47.72 -14.17 26.86
N ILE A 260 -47.83 -12.84 26.91
CA ILE A 260 -46.73 -11.90 26.66
C ILE A 260 -45.67 -12.02 27.78
N ILE A 261 -44.41 -12.05 27.40
CA ILE A 261 -43.27 -11.96 28.32
C ILE A 261 -43.04 -10.49 28.67
N SER A 262 -43.11 -10.14 29.96
CA SER A 262 -43.02 -8.75 30.46
C SER A 262 -41.82 -8.00 29.91
N ASP A 263 -40.65 -8.64 29.97
CA ASP A 263 -39.36 -8.01 29.65
C ASP A 263 -39.16 -7.80 28.14
N ARG A 264 -40.03 -8.41 27.32
CA ARG A 264 -39.99 -8.36 25.85
C ARG A 264 -41.18 -7.62 25.27
N PHE A 265 -42.04 -7.01 26.09
CA PHE A 265 -43.19 -6.28 25.59
C PHE A 265 -42.73 -4.97 24.92
N ARG A 266 -43.04 -4.83 23.62
CA ARG A 266 -42.67 -3.68 22.80
C ARG A 266 -43.88 -2.88 22.30
N GLY A 267 -45.04 -3.07 22.93
CA GLY A 267 -46.30 -2.43 22.56
C GLY A 267 -47.23 -3.34 21.76
N PHE A 268 -48.38 -2.78 21.36
CA PHE A 268 -49.41 -3.51 20.62
C PHE A 268 -49.08 -3.62 19.13
N SER A 269 -49.42 -4.77 18.54
CA SER A 269 -49.34 -4.99 17.10
C SER A 269 -50.17 -3.95 16.34
N GLY A 270 -49.81 -3.67 15.08
CA GLY A 270 -50.61 -2.81 14.20
C GLY A 270 -52.06 -3.28 14.10
N VAL A 271 -52.28 -4.59 14.04
CA VAL A 271 -53.62 -5.21 14.00
C VAL A 271 -54.38 -4.97 15.29
N GLN A 272 -53.77 -5.21 16.45
CA GLN A 272 -54.39 -4.96 17.76
C GLN A 272 -54.75 -3.49 17.97
N ARG A 273 -53.92 -2.56 17.48
CA ARG A 273 -54.24 -1.13 17.50
C ARG A 273 -55.44 -0.80 16.62
N GLN A 274 -55.58 -1.45 15.47
CA GLN A 274 -56.75 -1.29 14.59
C GLN A 274 -58.01 -1.83 15.26
N GLU A 275 -57.96 -3.02 15.85
CA GLU A 275 -59.07 -3.60 16.61
C GLU A 275 -59.53 -2.66 17.74
N LEU A 276 -58.60 -2.15 18.55
CA LEU A 276 -58.90 -1.17 19.59
C LEU A 276 -59.52 0.13 19.03
N MET A 277 -59.09 0.58 17.85
CA MET A 277 -59.71 1.73 17.20
C MET A 277 -61.14 1.43 16.72
N GLU A 278 -61.40 0.23 16.22
CA GLU A 278 -62.73 -0.22 15.83
C GLU A 278 -63.66 -0.36 17.03
N GLU A 279 -63.20 -0.96 18.13
CA GLU A 279 -63.94 -1.03 19.39
C GLU A 279 -64.27 0.36 19.94
N ASN A 280 -63.34 1.31 19.87
CA ASN A 280 -63.62 2.68 20.27
C ASN A 280 -64.69 3.34 19.39
N LYS A 281 -64.68 3.07 18.08
CA LYS A 281 -65.74 3.56 17.16
C LYS A 281 -67.09 2.95 17.50
N THR A 282 -67.17 1.65 17.79
CA THR A 282 -68.43 0.99 18.16
C THR A 282 -68.95 1.52 19.50
N LEU A 283 -68.08 1.74 20.49
CA LEU A 283 -68.45 2.36 21.76
C LEU A 283 -69.00 3.77 21.59
N LEU A 284 -68.39 4.60 20.75
CA LEU A 284 -68.88 5.94 20.45
C LEU A 284 -70.25 5.90 19.76
N HIS A 285 -70.43 4.96 18.82
CA HIS A 285 -71.71 4.75 18.14
C HIS A 285 -72.81 4.34 19.14
N ASN A 286 -72.54 3.38 20.01
CA ASN A 286 -73.48 2.92 21.03
C ASN A 286 -73.87 4.04 22.00
N LYS A 287 -72.91 4.88 22.44
CA LYS A 287 -73.19 6.06 23.27
C LYS A 287 -74.10 7.07 22.56
N SER A 288 -73.92 7.26 21.25
CA SER A 288 -74.79 8.12 20.45
C SER A 288 -76.22 7.59 20.40
N LEU A 289 -76.40 6.28 20.16
CA LEU A 289 -77.71 5.63 20.14
C LEU A 289 -78.41 5.71 21.50
N GLU A 290 -77.69 5.46 22.59
CA GLU A 290 -78.25 5.56 23.95
C GLU A 290 -78.71 7.00 24.26
N LYS A 291 -77.93 8.00 23.82
CA LYS A 291 -78.31 9.42 23.96
C LYS A 291 -79.56 9.77 23.15
N GLN A 292 -79.73 9.19 21.97
CA GLN A 292 -80.95 9.36 21.17
C GLN A 292 -82.16 8.72 21.86
N ARG A 293 -82.05 7.48 22.35
CA ARG A 293 -83.12 6.81 23.11
C ARG A 293 -83.53 7.61 24.34
N LYS A 294 -82.59 8.10 25.14
CA LYS A 294 -82.87 8.96 26.30
C LYS A 294 -83.60 10.25 25.93
N ARG A 295 -83.33 10.82 24.75
CA ARG A 295 -84.04 12.00 24.24
C ARG A 295 -85.47 11.65 23.83
N GLU A 296 -85.68 10.53 23.16
CA GLU A 296 -87.01 10.03 22.79
C GLU A 296 -87.85 9.73 24.03
N ASP A 297 -87.29 9.01 25.02
CA ASP A 297 -87.95 8.72 26.30
C ASP A 297 -88.33 10.00 27.05
N ALA A 298 -87.45 11.00 27.07
CA ALA A 298 -87.75 12.30 27.69
C ALA A 298 -88.88 13.02 26.97
N GLN A 299 -88.90 13.00 25.63
CA GLN A 299 -89.98 13.59 24.84
C GLN A 299 -91.32 12.88 25.10
N GLU A 300 -91.32 11.55 25.17
CA GLU A 300 -92.50 10.77 25.52
C GLU A 300 -92.99 11.09 26.93
N TRP A 301 -92.07 11.16 27.90
CA TRP A 301 -92.39 11.54 29.27
C TRP A 301 -93.05 12.92 29.34
N HIS A 302 -92.51 13.91 28.62
CA HIS A 302 -93.10 15.24 28.52
C HIS A 302 -94.49 15.22 27.89
N ARG A 303 -94.70 14.43 26.82
CA ARG A 303 -96.03 14.26 26.21
C ARG A 303 -97.02 13.66 27.19
N ARG A 304 -96.63 12.61 27.93
CA ARG A 304 -97.48 11.98 28.95
C ARG A 304 -97.83 12.98 30.05
N GLN A 305 -96.84 13.70 30.60
CA GLN A 305 -97.07 14.76 31.59
C GLN A 305 -98.05 15.82 31.10
N ALA A 306 -97.91 16.31 29.86
CA ALA A 306 -98.83 17.29 29.29
C ALA A 306 -100.26 16.75 29.17
N CYS A 307 -100.44 15.49 28.77
CA CYS A 307 -101.76 14.85 28.72
C CYS A 307 -102.37 14.70 30.13
N TRP A 308 -101.57 14.31 31.13
CA TRP A 308 -102.02 14.19 32.51
C TRP A 308 -102.41 15.54 33.10
N ALA A 309 -101.64 16.60 32.84
CA ALA A 309 -101.97 17.95 33.27
C ALA A 309 -103.31 18.43 32.71
N LYS A 310 -103.57 18.17 31.41
CA LYS A 310 -104.87 18.47 30.78
C LYS A 310 -106.02 17.69 31.42
N LEU A 311 -105.82 16.41 31.73
CA LEU A 311 -106.84 15.58 32.37
C LEU A 311 -107.17 16.09 33.78
N LEU A 312 -106.14 16.45 34.56
CA LEU A 312 -106.32 17.06 35.88
C LEU A 312 -107.04 18.40 35.81
N GLU A 313 -106.70 19.26 34.84
CA GLU A 313 -107.38 20.54 34.63
C GLU A 313 -108.87 20.35 34.29
N GLN A 314 -109.20 19.33 33.47
CA GLN A 314 -110.59 18.96 33.18
C GLN A 314 -111.33 18.49 34.44
N GLN A 315 -110.73 17.59 35.23
CA GLN A 315 -111.32 17.12 36.47
C GLN A 315 -111.55 18.25 37.49
N GLU A 316 -110.59 19.17 37.63
CA GLU A 316 -110.77 20.34 38.49
C GLU A 316 -111.90 21.26 38.01
N ALA A 317 -112.05 21.44 36.70
CA ALA A 317 -113.15 22.24 36.13
C ALA A 317 -114.51 21.58 36.42
N GLU A 318 -114.63 20.27 36.24
CA GLU A 318 -115.83 19.49 36.58
C GLU A 318 -116.15 19.58 38.09
N GLU A 319 -115.16 19.45 38.97
CA GLU A 319 -115.34 19.62 40.41
C GLU A 319 -115.82 21.03 40.77
N ARG A 320 -115.26 22.07 40.14
CA ARG A 320 -115.71 23.46 40.37
C ARG A 320 -117.16 23.63 39.96
N GLN A 321 -117.56 23.10 38.81
CA GLN A 321 -118.95 23.12 38.36
C GLN A 321 -119.87 22.37 39.33
N ALA A 322 -119.49 21.17 39.78
CA ALA A 322 -120.26 20.40 40.75
C ALA A 322 -120.42 21.17 42.08
N ARG A 323 -119.35 21.83 42.57
CA ARG A 323 -119.41 22.67 43.77
C ARG A 323 -120.31 23.89 43.58
N GLU A 324 -120.35 24.49 42.39
CA GLU A 324 -121.25 25.59 42.09
C GLU A 324 -122.72 25.15 42.06
N ILE A 325 -123.03 24.02 41.42
CA ILE A 325 -124.37 23.42 41.43
C ILE A 325 -124.80 23.13 42.88
N MET A 326 -123.93 22.48 43.66
CA MET A 326 -124.21 22.20 45.08
C MET A 326 -124.46 23.48 45.89
N LYS A 327 -123.71 24.56 45.65
CA LYS A 327 -123.94 25.86 46.28
C LYS A 327 -125.29 26.46 45.90
N LEU A 328 -125.72 26.32 44.64
CA LEU A 328 -127.04 26.78 44.18
C LEU A 328 -128.15 25.97 44.84
N ASP A 329 -128.01 24.65 44.93
CA ASP A 329 -128.96 23.77 45.62
C ASP A 329 -129.10 24.11 47.10
N VAL A 330 -127.98 24.35 47.80
CA VAL A 330 -127.96 24.79 49.20
C VAL A 330 -128.68 26.14 49.35
N LYS A 331 -128.44 27.11 48.45
CA LYS A 331 -129.15 28.40 48.46
C LYS A 331 -130.65 28.21 48.24
N ALA A 332 -131.06 27.35 47.33
CA ALA A 332 -132.48 27.05 47.07
C ALA A 332 -133.14 26.39 48.29
N ALA A 333 -132.45 25.45 48.94
CA ALA A 333 -132.91 24.80 50.17
C ALA A 333 -133.08 25.81 51.31
N LEU A 334 -132.08 26.68 51.54
CA LEU A 334 -132.15 27.75 52.55
C LEU A 334 -133.32 28.71 52.29
N HIS A 335 -133.54 29.10 51.03
CA HIS A 335 -134.66 29.97 50.67
C HIS A 335 -136.03 29.30 50.93
N LYS A 336 -136.15 28.00 50.63
CA LYS A 336 -137.37 27.22 50.93
C LYS A 336 -137.60 27.11 52.44
N GLN A 337 -136.55 26.85 53.21
CA GLN A 337 -136.61 26.79 54.67
C GLN A 337 -136.97 28.16 55.28
N GLY A 338 -136.44 29.26 54.73
CA GLY A 338 -136.80 30.63 55.12
C GLY A 338 -138.29 30.94 54.89
N LYS A 339 -138.84 30.53 53.74
CA LYS A 339 -140.29 30.66 53.46
C LYS A 339 -141.14 29.84 54.43
N GLN A 340 -140.73 28.61 54.75
CA GLN A 340 -141.43 27.77 55.72
C GLN A 340 -141.40 28.37 57.13
N GLN A 341 -140.26 28.90 57.60
CA GLN A 341 -140.17 29.60 58.87
C GLN A 341 -141.02 30.88 58.90
N ALA A 342 -141.04 31.66 57.82
CA ALA A 342 -141.89 32.84 57.72
C ALA A 342 -143.38 32.48 57.81
N ALA A 343 -143.81 31.42 57.13
CA ALA A 343 -145.18 30.90 57.22
C ALA A 343 -145.52 30.42 58.64
N HIS A 344 -144.59 29.73 59.31
CA HIS A 344 -144.78 29.29 60.70
C HIS A 344 -144.87 30.47 61.68
N ARG A 345 -144.04 31.51 61.51
CA ARG A 345 -144.12 32.75 62.30
C ARG A 345 -145.43 33.51 62.07
N ALA A 346 -145.95 33.52 60.84
CA ALA A 346 -147.23 34.14 60.52
C ALA A 346 -148.40 33.41 61.20
N ARG A 347 -148.42 32.06 61.19
CA ARG A 347 -149.40 31.27 61.96
C ARG A 347 -149.30 31.53 63.45
N SER A 348 -148.08 31.50 64.00
CA SER A 348 -147.86 31.74 65.44
C SER A 348 -148.25 33.16 65.89
N LYS A 349 -148.23 34.16 65.00
CA LYS A 349 -148.74 35.51 65.27
C LYS A 349 -150.26 35.61 65.19
N ALA A 350 -150.91 34.82 64.32
CA ALA A 350 -152.37 34.77 64.24
C ALA A 350 -152.98 34.13 65.49
N ASP A 351 -152.31 33.13 66.07
CA ASP A 351 -152.76 32.46 67.31
C ASP A 351 -152.42 33.24 68.61
N ALA A 352 -151.67 34.35 68.52
CA ALA A 352 -151.18 35.12 69.68
C ALA A 352 -152.16 36.18 70.22
N PHE A 353 -153.28 36.43 69.55
CA PHE A 353 -154.37 37.30 70.05
C PHE A 353 -155.64 36.48 70.29
N GLY A 354 -155.57 35.59 71.28
CA GLY A 354 -156.75 35.01 71.92
C GLY A 354 -157.46 36.08 72.75
N GLN A 355 -158.70 36.37 72.37
CA GLN A 355 -159.62 37.25 73.08
C GLN A 355 -160.04 36.56 74.39
N ILE A 356 -159.48 36.99 75.53
CA ILE A 356 -159.92 36.62 76.87
C ILE A 356 -160.90 37.70 77.30
N ASP A 357 -162.20 37.49 77.03
CA ASP A 357 -163.25 38.33 77.60
C ASP A 357 -163.81 37.72 78.88
N ALA A 358 -163.73 38.56 79.92
CA ALA A 358 -163.98 38.33 81.33
C ALA A 358 -165.47 38.09 81.63
N GLY A 359 -165.92 36.85 81.43
CA GLY A 359 -167.33 36.51 81.59
C GLY A 359 -167.63 35.13 82.18
N GLN A 360 -166.73 34.49 82.94
CA GLN A 360 -167.09 33.40 83.87
C GLN A 360 -165.90 32.88 84.71
N GLY A 361 -165.93 33.20 86.01
CA GLY A 361 -165.69 32.21 87.07
C GLY A 361 -164.24 31.78 87.39
N LEU A 362 -163.52 32.58 88.18
CA LEU A 362 -162.53 32.03 89.13
C LEU A 362 -162.53 32.71 90.52
N PHE A 363 -163.26 33.82 90.71
CA PHE A 363 -163.37 34.51 92.01
C PHE A 363 -164.75 34.35 92.71
N GLY A 364 -165.62 33.46 92.24
CA GLY A 364 -166.99 33.28 92.77
C GLY A 364 -167.21 32.14 93.77
N LYS A 365 -166.15 31.51 94.32
CA LYS A 365 -166.28 30.40 95.31
C LYS A 365 -165.44 30.63 96.57
N PHE A 366 -165.61 31.79 97.20
CA PHE A 366 -165.23 31.98 98.61
C PHE A 366 -166.31 32.78 99.34
N GLY A 367 -167.08 32.11 100.22
CA GLY A 367 -167.51 32.72 101.49
C GLY A 367 -168.91 33.34 101.65
N THR A 368 -170.02 32.68 101.28
CA THR A 368 -171.33 32.99 101.90
C THR A 368 -172.12 31.73 102.24
N SER A 369 -172.03 31.34 103.51
CA SER A 369 -173.01 30.59 104.28
C SER A 369 -173.95 31.54 105.03
N LEU A 370 -175.20 31.09 105.22
CA LEU A 370 -176.24 31.51 106.20
C LEU A 370 -177.09 32.77 105.91
N SER A 371 -178.26 32.56 105.29
CA SER A 371 -179.62 32.62 105.87
C SER A 371 -180.66 32.30 104.81
#